data_AF-A0A5R8WE01-F1
#
_entry.id   AF-A0A5R8WE01-F1
#
_cell.length_a   1.000
_cell.length_b   1.000
_cell.length_c   1.000
_cell.angle_alpha   90.00
_cell.angle_beta   90.00
_cell.angle_gamma   90.00
#
_symmetry.space_group_name_H-M   'P 1'
#
loop_
_entity.id
_entity.type
_entity.pdbx_description
1 polymer ?
#
loop_
_entity_poly.entity_id
_entity_poly.type
_entity_poly.pdbx_seq_one_letter_code
_entity_poly.pdbx_strand_id
1 'polypeptide(L)'
;MRDLRHVARELLRAKAVALIGLWILYWNNGGRYDPFEFDAVIYEALPASCFDFEPLDVALDELIMKWLMEGITAWPDATRRCLG
;
A
#
# COMPACT_ATOMS: atom_id res chain seq x y z
N MET A 1 -14.55 0.94 5.73
CA MET A 1 -13.64 0.05 4.97
C MET A 1 -12.59 0.95 4.35
N ARG A 2 -11.32 0.75 4.70
CA ARG A 2 -10.20 1.61 4.30
C ARG A 2 -9.97 1.47 2.79
N ASP A 3 -9.80 2.58 2.08
CA ASP A 3 -9.38 2.53 0.68
C ASP A 3 -7.88 2.21 0.61
N LEU A 4 -7.55 0.94 0.41
CA LEU A 4 -6.17 0.45 0.38
C LEU A 4 -5.36 1.06 -0.76
N ARG A 5 -6.00 1.40 -1.89
CA ARG A 5 -5.32 2.06 -3.00
C ARG A 5 -4.97 3.49 -2.65
N HIS A 6 -5.89 4.21 -1.99
CA HIS A 6 -5.60 5.55 -1.49
C HIS A 6 -4.42 5.54 -0.52
N VAL A 7 -4.41 4.60 0.44
CA VAL A 7 -3.32 4.46 1.42
C VAL A 7 -2.00 4.14 0.74
N ALA A 8 -1.98 3.17 -0.16
CA ALA A 8 -0.79 2.82 -0.93
C ALA A 8 -0.23 4.04 -1.68
N ARG A 9 -1.10 4.81 -2.35
CA ARG A 9 -0.69 6.04 -3.04
C ARG A 9 -0.11 7.08 -2.10
N GLU A 10 -0.68 7.27 -0.91
CA GLU A 10 -0.13 8.20 0.07
C GLU A 10 1.26 7.78 0.54
N LEU A 11 1.50 6.48 0.77
CA LEU A 11 2.81 5.96 1.14
C LEU A 11 3.83 6.11 0.00
N LEU A 12 3.42 5.86 -1.25
CA LEU A 12 4.26 6.07 -2.43
C LEU A 12 4.62 7.56 -2.61
N ARG A 13 3.66 8.47 -2.42
CA ARG A 13 3.85 9.93 -2.49
C ARG A 13 4.79 10.44 -1.41
N ALA A 14 4.66 9.91 -0.20
CA ALA A 14 5.55 10.20 0.91
C ALA A 14 6.97 9.66 0.70
N LYS A 15 7.20 8.88 -0.37
CA LYS A 15 8.43 8.11 -0.60
C LYS A 15 8.74 7.17 0.58
N ALA A 16 7.69 6.76 1.28
CA ALA A 16 7.79 5.86 2.42
C ALA A 16 8.20 4.44 1.98
N VAL A 17 7.82 4.10 0.75
CA VAL A 17 8.17 2.88 0.05
C VAL A 17 8.23 3.18 -1.44
N ALA A 18 9.10 2.50 -2.17
CA ALA A 18 9.05 2.53 -3.64
C ALA A 18 7.94 1.61 -4.14
N LEU A 19 7.35 1.88 -5.30
CA LEU A 19 6.29 1.04 -5.90
C LEU A 19 6.70 -0.43 -5.98
N ILE A 20 7.92 -0.69 -6.46
CA ILE A 20 8.47 -2.05 -6.52
C ILE A 20 8.61 -2.69 -5.14
N GLY A 21 8.96 -1.91 -4.11
CA GLY A 21 9.06 -2.40 -2.74
C GLY A 21 7.69 -2.77 -2.16
N LEU A 22 6.67 -1.97 -2.43
CA LEU A 22 5.30 -2.27 -2.04
C LEU A 22 4.78 -3.51 -2.77
N TRP A 23 5.07 -3.66 -4.06
CA TRP A 23 4.73 -4.86 -4.83
C TRP A 23 5.43 -6.12 -4.27
N ILE A 24 6.71 -6.04 -3.88
CA ILE A 24 7.42 -7.17 -3.25
C ILE A 24 6.71 -7.60 -1.96
N LEU A 25 6.29 -6.64 -1.11
CA LEU A 25 5.57 -6.95 0.13
C LEU A 25 4.21 -7.58 -0.15
N TYR A 26 3.47 -7.03 -1.12
CA TYR A 26 2.22 -7.61 -1.60
C TYR A 26 2.40 -9.06 -2.07
N TRP A 27 3.41 -9.31 -2.90
CA TRP A 27 3.73 -10.65 -3.43
C TRP A 27 4.14 -11.63 -2.32
N ASN A 28 4.95 -11.18 -1.35
CA ASN A 28 5.35 -11.98 -0.19
C ASN A 28 4.15 -12.40 0.67
N ASN A 29 3.08 -11.59 0.69
CA ASN A 29 1.85 -11.87 1.41
C ASN A 29 0.82 -12.67 0.59
N GLY A 30 1.24 -13.29 -0.52
CA GLY A 30 0.38 -14.14 -1.37
C GLY A 30 -0.26 -13.42 -2.54
N GLY A 31 0.12 -12.17 -2.78
CA GLY A 31 -0.28 -11.42 -3.97
C GLY A 31 0.18 -12.08 -5.26
N ARG A 32 -0.70 -12.11 -6.27
CA ARG A 32 -0.48 -12.88 -7.51
C ARG A 32 -0.32 -12.03 -8.78
N TYR A 33 -0.59 -10.74 -8.67
CA TYR A 33 -0.51 -9.82 -9.79
C TYR A 33 0.92 -9.43 -10.11
N ASP A 34 1.22 -9.29 -11.41
CA ASP A 34 2.53 -8.82 -11.84
C ASP A 34 2.74 -7.33 -11.47
N PRO A 35 4.00 -6.83 -11.49
CA PRO A 35 4.28 -5.46 -11.06
C PRO A 35 3.51 -4.38 -11.84
N PHE A 36 3.23 -4.59 -13.13
CA PHE A 36 2.53 -3.64 -13.98
C PHE A 36 1.02 -3.68 -13.72
N GLU A 37 0.44 -4.87 -13.56
CA GLU A 37 -0.96 -4.99 -13.16
C GLU A 37 -1.20 -4.38 -11.77
N PHE A 38 -0.27 -4.61 -10.84
CA PHE A 38 -0.29 -4.00 -9.51
C PHE A 38 -0.28 -2.47 -9.61
N ASP A 39 0.65 -1.89 -10.37
CA ASP A 39 0.73 -0.44 -10.61
C ASP A 39 -0.59 0.11 -11.16
N ALA A 40 -1.11 -0.55 -12.20
CA ALA A 40 -2.36 -0.15 -12.85
C ALA A 40 -3.56 -0.21 -11.90
N VAL A 41 -3.60 -1.16 -10.97
CA VAL A 41 -4.65 -1.21 -9.93
C VAL A 41 -4.47 -0.09 -8.90
N ILE A 42 -3.26 0.14 -8.40
CA ILE A 42 -2.97 1.19 -7.41
C ILE A 42 -3.35 2.57 -7.96
N TYR A 43 -3.14 2.83 -9.25
CA TYR A 43 -3.52 4.08 -9.91
C TYR A 43 -4.87 4.06 -10.62
N GLU A 44 -5.69 3.04 -10.36
CA GLU A 44 -7.07 2.93 -10.88
C GLU A 44 -7.17 2.94 -12.41
N ALA A 45 -6.09 2.58 -13.11
CA ALA A 45 -6.10 2.28 -14.53
C ALA A 45 -6.77 0.92 -14.83
N LEU A 46 -6.78 0.01 -13.85
CA LEU A 46 -7.53 -1.25 -13.92
C LEU A 46 -8.64 -1.34 -12.86
N PRO A 47 -9.74 -2.05 -13.16
CA PRO A 47 -10.82 -2.28 -12.20
C PRO A 47 -10.36 -3.07 -10.97
N ALA A 48 -10.90 -2.69 -9.80
CA ALA A 48 -10.63 -3.37 -8.54
C ALA A 48 -11.19 -4.80 -8.48
N SER A 49 -12.17 -5.15 -9.32
CA SER A 49 -12.91 -6.42 -9.25
C SER A 49 -12.06 -7.67 -9.45
N CYS A 50 -10.89 -7.53 -10.06
CA CYS A 50 -9.96 -8.65 -10.27
C CYS A 50 -8.87 -8.70 -9.20
N PHE A 51 -8.57 -7.59 -8.52
CA PHE A 51 -7.40 -7.51 -7.66
C PHE A 51 -7.64 -8.12 -6.28
N ASP A 52 -6.65 -8.89 -5.81
CA ASP A 52 -6.65 -9.45 -4.45
C ASP A 52 -6.12 -8.40 -3.47
N PHE A 53 -7.03 -7.84 -2.67
CA PHE A 53 -6.72 -6.77 -1.73
C PHE A 53 -6.23 -7.24 -0.37
N GLU A 54 -6.45 -8.51 0.00
CA GLU A 54 -6.08 -9.04 1.31
C GLU A 54 -4.55 -9.04 1.51
N PRO A 55 -3.72 -9.53 0.55
CA PRO A 55 -2.26 -9.40 0.65
C PRO A 55 -1.77 -7.94 0.68
N LEU A 56 -2.50 -7.02 0.04
CA LEU A 56 -2.16 -5.61 0.05
C LEU A 56 -2.43 -4.98 1.42
N ASP A 57 -3.54 -5.34 2.08
CA ASP A 57 -3.85 -4.84 3.42
C ASP A 57 -2.77 -5.26 4.43
N VAL A 58 -2.39 -6.54 4.42
CA VAL A 58 -1.30 -7.06 5.27
C VAL A 58 0.02 -6.34 4.99
N ALA A 59 0.39 -6.18 3.71
CA ALA A 59 1.61 -5.47 3.32
C ALA A 59 1.63 -4.01 3.80
N LEU A 60 0.48 -3.31 3.74
CA LEU A 60 0.37 -1.94 4.22
C LEU A 60 0.49 -1.87 5.73
N ASP A 61 -0.15 -2.78 6.46
CA ASP A 61 -0.07 -2.83 7.92
C ASP A 61 1.35 -3.16 8.42
N GLU A 62 2.06 -4.08 7.77
CA GLU A 62 3.48 -4.34 8.04
C GLU A 62 4.33 -3.08 7.84
N LEU A 63 4.09 -2.34 6.76
CA LEU A 63 4.84 -1.11 6.47
C LEU A 63 4.56 -0.05 7.53
N ILE A 64 3.31 0.12 7.92
CA ILE A 64 2.87 1.10 8.93
C ILE A 64 3.47 0.76 10.29
N MET A 65 3.43 -0.51 10.69
CA MET A 65 4.01 -0.96 11.96
C MET A 65 5.53 -0.76 11.98
N LYS A 66 6.22 -1.08 10.88
CA LYS A 66 7.65 -0.81 10.73
C LYS A 66 7.97 0.67 10.94
N TRP A 67 7.18 1.55 10.33
CA TRP A 67 7.35 3.00 10.44
C TRP A 67 7.10 3.53 11.86
N LEU A 68 6.07 3.02 12.53
CA LEU A 68 5.78 3.35 13.93
C LEU A 68 6.90 2.92 14.87
N MET A 69 7.55 1.78 14.61
CA MET A 69 8.68 1.29 15.39
C MET A 69 9.98 2.05 15.12
N GLU A 70 10.21 2.49 13.89
CA GLU A 70 11.43 3.22 13.50
C GLU A 70 11.43 4.71 13.92
N GLY A 71 10.34 5.21 14.51
CA GLY A 71 10.28 6.57 15.07
C GLY A 71 10.40 7.68 14.02
N ILE A 72 10.12 7.38 12.75
CA ILE A 72 10.13 8.36 11.66
C ILE A 72 8.88 9.24 11.82
N THR A 73 9.05 10.40 12.45
CA THR A 73 7.98 11.38 12.73
C THR A 73 7.47 12.11 11.48
N ALA A 74 8.03 11.86 10.30
CA ALA A 74 7.57 12.39 9.02
C ALA A 74 6.40 11.56 8.46
N TRP A 75 5.31 11.48 9.21
CA TRP A 75 4.06 10.87 8.77
C TRP A 75 3.22 11.95 8.05
N PRO A 76 2.78 11.77 6.79
CA PRO A 76 1.87 12.72 6.16
C PRO A 76 0.51 12.65 6.86
N ASP A 77 0.00 13.80 7.32
CA ASP A 77 -1.29 13.93 8.03
C ASP A 77 -2.51 13.32 7.31
N ALA A 78 -2.41 12.98 6.02
CA ALA A 78 -3.48 12.43 5.20
C ALA A 78 -4.00 11.05 5.68
N THR A 79 -3.14 10.17 6.19
CA THR A 79 -3.53 8.80 6.57
C THR A 79 -4.18 8.68 7.93
N ARG A 80 -4.05 9.69 8.82
CA ARG A 80 -4.72 9.69 10.13
C ARG A 80 -6.26 9.74 10.00
N ARG A 81 -6.77 10.22 8.86
CA ARG A 81 -8.20 10.19 8.50
C ARG A 81 -8.69 8.83 7.99
N CYS A 82 -7.78 7.94 7.56
CA CYS A 82 -8.14 6.65 6.97
C CYS A 82 -8.13 5.48 7.98
N LEU A 83 -7.59 5.71 9.18
CA LEU A 83 -7.53 4.75 10.29
C LEU A 83 -8.60 5.05 11.37
N GLY A 84 -9.48 6.02 11.12
CA GLY A 84 -10.63 6.38 11.97
C GLY A 84 -11.93 5.77 11.50
#